data_AF-A0AAD5V9P1-F1
#
_entry.id   AF-A0AAD5V9P1-F1
#
_cell.length_a   1.000
_cell.length_b   1.000
_cell.length_c   1.000
_cell.angle_alpha   90.00
_cell.angle_beta   90.00
_cell.angle_gamma   90.00
#
_symmetry.space_group_name_H-M   'P 1'
#
loop_
_entity.id
_entity.type
_entity.pdbx_description
1 polymer ?
#
loop_
_entity_poly.entity_id
_entity_poly.type
_entity_poly.pdbx_seq_one_letter_code
_entity_poly.pdbx_strand_id
1 'polypeptide(L)'
;MAGFLKVEGTRIVDDNGKEVILRGAGLGGWMTFVVDHQEGSEDVQSHPPSGFPGCEFQIRDALAQVLGQDKASFFFDKFLEYFFEEPDAVFFKSLGLNCIRIAINYRHFEDDMNPRTLRPNCFKHLDRVVSLCAAQGIYTILDMHTAPGGQNNGWHSDHGTHVASFWIHKDFQDRLIWLWTEIATHYKDEKWIAGYNPMNEPADPQHKGLIAYYDEVHAAIRSADPNHILFFDGNTFAMDFSRFPDDAASRWPNSAYSIHDYSVYGFPSAPEPFARTEEQKEKMRRSYEKKREWMDKRGLCVWNGEWGPVYARQEHDGDATDEINERRFDVLQEQLDMYHKDRLSWSIWLYKDIGLQGMVHVSPSTPYIQLLSGFLQKKYRLAVDPWGDDDKFVKHVYEPIIDMIKDAVPNEAHRRLYPYPLWTLERRVTRLTRCILVGEFLVMEWTDHFKGMDETQLDDLAKSFKFENCLKRGRLNQILQGHAIQTGRL
;
A
#
# COMPACT_ATOMS: atom_id res chain seq x y z
N MET A 1 28.04 6.88 -9.39
CA MET A 1 27.23 6.54 -10.58
C MET A 1 26.20 5.53 -10.13
N ALA A 2 24.97 5.59 -10.63
CA ALA A 2 24.01 4.51 -10.41
C ALA A 2 24.37 3.30 -11.28
N GLY A 3 24.16 2.10 -10.74
CA GLY A 3 24.27 0.83 -11.43
C GLY A 3 22.95 0.09 -11.33
N PHE A 4 22.72 -0.92 -12.17
CA PHE A 4 21.55 -1.77 -11.99
C PHE A 4 21.71 -2.57 -10.70
N LEU A 5 20.66 -2.62 -9.88
CA LEU A 5 20.65 -3.51 -8.72
C LEU A 5 20.37 -4.94 -9.16
N LYS A 6 21.01 -5.90 -8.51
CA LYS A 6 20.83 -7.34 -8.77
C LYS A 6 20.71 -8.14 -7.50
N VAL A 7 20.02 -9.27 -7.58
CA VAL A 7 19.95 -10.25 -6.49
C VAL A 7 21.12 -11.23 -6.57
N GLU A 8 21.87 -11.33 -5.47
CA GLU A 8 22.93 -12.32 -5.28
C GLU A 8 22.65 -13.13 -3.99
N GLY A 9 22.04 -14.31 -4.16
CA GLY A 9 21.56 -15.14 -3.05
C GLY A 9 20.48 -14.41 -2.25
N THR A 10 20.76 -14.13 -0.97
CA THR A 10 19.85 -13.40 -0.08
C THR A 10 19.99 -11.87 -0.17
N ARG A 11 20.96 -11.34 -0.93
CA ARG A 11 21.33 -9.93 -0.93
C ARG A 11 20.92 -9.20 -2.20
N ILE A 12 20.70 -7.89 -2.10
CA ILE A 12 20.69 -6.97 -3.24
C ILE A 12 22.08 -6.33 -3.33
N VAL A 13 22.67 -6.25 -4.53
CA VAL A 13 24.00 -5.69 -4.79
C VAL A 13 23.98 -4.70 -5.95
N ASP A 14 24.95 -3.76 -5.97
CA ASP A 14 25.21 -2.86 -7.10
C ASP A 14 26.09 -3.53 -8.19
N ASP A 15 26.34 -2.80 -9.29
CA ASP A 15 27.22 -3.24 -10.40
C ASP A 15 28.66 -3.62 -9.96
N ASN A 16 29.10 -3.27 -8.74
CA ASN A 16 30.41 -3.61 -8.18
C ASN A 16 30.35 -4.81 -7.21
N GLY A 17 29.18 -5.42 -7.02
CA GLY A 17 28.96 -6.47 -6.03
C GLY A 17 28.87 -5.96 -4.59
N LYS A 18 28.74 -4.64 -4.37
CA LYS A 18 28.54 -4.08 -3.03
C LYS A 18 27.08 -4.21 -2.64
N GLU A 19 26.83 -4.76 -1.45
CA GLU A 19 25.47 -4.89 -0.89
C GLU A 19 24.78 -3.53 -0.71
N VAL A 20 23.52 -3.46 -1.16
CA VAL A 20 22.63 -2.31 -1.04
C VAL A 20 21.40 -2.74 -0.25
N ILE A 21 21.24 -2.22 0.96
CA ILE A 21 20.01 -2.41 1.76
C ILE A 21 19.06 -1.26 1.44
N LEU A 22 17.88 -1.58 0.92
CA LEU A 22 16.85 -0.59 0.63
C LEU A 22 16.13 -0.21 1.93
N ARG A 23 16.11 1.08 2.23
CA ARG A 23 15.46 1.72 3.37
C ARG A 23 14.49 2.73 2.78
N GLY A 24 13.23 2.33 2.65
CA GLY A 24 12.28 3.02 1.80
C GLY A 24 10.93 3.34 2.43
N ALA A 25 10.08 4.01 1.66
CA ALA A 25 8.68 4.21 2.00
C ALA A 25 7.76 3.98 0.79
N GLY A 26 6.53 3.58 1.05
CA GLY A 26 5.47 3.52 0.04
C GLY A 26 4.97 4.91 -0.33
N LEU A 27 4.82 5.20 -1.62
CA LEU A 27 4.13 6.37 -2.15
C LEU A 27 2.68 6.03 -2.47
N GLY A 28 1.97 5.49 -1.48
CA GLY A 28 0.53 5.30 -1.50
C GLY A 28 -0.21 6.64 -1.49
N GLY A 29 -1.48 6.62 -1.93
CA GLY A 29 -2.35 7.81 -1.95
C GLY A 29 -2.15 8.71 -3.17
N TRP A 30 -1.21 8.35 -4.05
CA TRP A 30 -0.79 9.15 -5.19
C TRP A 30 -1.35 8.60 -6.52
N MET A 31 -0.60 7.76 -7.22
CA MET A 31 -1.03 7.03 -8.43
C MET A 31 -1.82 5.74 -8.11
N THR A 32 -2.11 5.51 -6.83
CA THR A 32 -3.21 4.65 -6.37
C THR A 32 -3.82 5.35 -5.16
N PHE A 33 -5.12 5.65 -5.18
CA PHE A 33 -5.77 6.28 -4.03
C PHE A 33 -6.00 5.23 -2.95
N VAL A 34 -5.11 5.20 -1.96
CA VAL A 34 -5.19 4.23 -0.88
C VAL A 34 -5.97 4.71 0.33
N VAL A 35 -6.90 3.88 0.76
CA VAL A 35 -7.73 3.95 1.97
C VAL A 35 -7.32 2.81 2.94
N ASP A 36 -6.07 2.33 2.79
CA ASP A 36 -5.31 1.19 3.35
C ASP A 36 -6.03 -0.04 3.99
N HIS A 37 -5.29 -1.09 4.37
CA HIS A 37 -5.89 -2.34 4.84
C HIS A 37 -4.92 -3.29 5.56
N GLN A 38 -5.29 -3.86 6.72
CA GLN A 38 -4.53 -4.95 7.35
C GLN A 38 -5.37 -6.19 7.52
N GLU A 39 -4.67 -7.30 7.41
CA GLU A 39 -5.16 -8.63 7.56
C GLU A 39 -4.28 -9.34 8.59
N GLY A 40 -4.84 -9.75 9.73
CA GLY A 40 -4.05 -10.45 10.77
C GLY A 40 -4.44 -10.28 12.25
N SER A 41 -5.55 -9.64 12.62
CA SER A 41 -5.99 -9.52 14.02
C SER A 41 -7.52 -9.65 14.21
N GLU A 42 -7.95 -10.20 15.34
CA GLU A 42 -9.34 -10.66 15.55
C GLU A 42 -10.33 -9.58 16.01
N ASP A 43 -9.87 -8.36 16.35
CA ASP A 43 -10.71 -7.17 16.65
C ASP A 43 -10.24 -5.94 15.84
N VAL A 44 -10.89 -4.77 15.97
CA VAL A 44 -10.98 -3.74 14.89
C VAL A 44 -11.04 -2.26 15.41
N GLN A 45 -9.99 -1.43 15.22
CA GLN A 45 -9.84 0.06 15.41
C GLN A 45 -8.49 0.58 14.76
N SER A 46 -8.24 1.81 14.20
CA SER A 46 -9.05 3.05 14.03
C SER A 46 -9.26 3.79 12.65
N HIS A 47 -8.28 4.09 11.73
CA HIS A 47 -8.55 4.87 10.45
C HIS A 47 -7.50 4.85 9.26
N PRO A 48 -7.76 5.46 8.05
CA PRO A 48 -6.90 5.50 6.82
C PRO A 48 -6.36 6.87 6.30
N PRO A 49 -5.54 6.91 5.21
CA PRO A 49 -4.66 8.04 4.89
C PRO A 49 -5.06 9.03 3.77
N SER A 50 -6.07 8.78 2.93
CA SER A 50 -6.39 9.69 1.80
C SER A 50 -7.70 10.47 1.90
N GLY A 51 -8.64 10.02 2.75
CA GLY A 51 -9.92 10.68 2.99
C GLY A 51 -11.03 10.40 1.97
N PHE A 52 -10.70 9.84 0.80
CA PHE A 52 -11.67 9.40 -0.20
C PHE A 52 -12.53 8.22 0.32
N PRO A 53 -13.86 8.18 0.07
CA PRO A 53 -14.69 6.99 0.29
C PRO A 53 -14.65 6.02 -0.91
N GLY A 54 -14.79 4.71 -0.66
CA GLY A 54 -14.90 3.72 -1.74
C GLY A 54 -13.63 3.52 -2.57
N CYS A 55 -13.77 3.08 -3.82
CA CYS A 55 -12.67 2.81 -4.74
C CYS A 55 -12.29 4.04 -5.59
N GLU A 56 -11.05 4.06 -6.10
CA GLU A 56 -10.51 5.17 -6.89
C GLU A 56 -11.32 5.44 -8.17
N PHE A 57 -11.74 4.41 -8.90
CA PHE A 57 -12.56 4.58 -10.10
C PHE A 57 -13.88 5.31 -9.78
N GLN A 58 -14.53 4.96 -8.67
CA GLN A 58 -15.80 5.55 -8.23
C GLN A 58 -15.63 7.05 -7.93
N ILE A 59 -14.51 7.40 -7.27
CA ILE A 59 -14.14 8.78 -6.96
C ILE A 59 -13.87 9.61 -8.21
N ARG A 60 -13.12 9.05 -9.17
CA ARG A 60 -12.78 9.73 -10.42
C ARG A 60 -14.02 9.98 -11.27
N ASP A 61 -14.87 8.97 -11.44
CA ASP A 61 -16.11 9.04 -12.22
C ASP A 61 -17.12 10.01 -11.60
N ALA A 62 -17.35 9.92 -10.29
CA ALA A 62 -18.30 10.80 -9.59
C ALA A 62 -17.82 12.27 -9.60
N LEU A 63 -16.53 12.53 -9.43
CA LEU A 63 -16.01 13.90 -9.49
C LEU A 63 -16.16 14.49 -10.91
N ALA A 64 -15.92 13.68 -11.95
CA ALA A 64 -16.18 14.07 -13.34
C ALA A 64 -17.68 14.32 -13.61
N GLN A 65 -18.58 13.56 -12.99
CA GLN A 65 -20.03 13.79 -13.07
C GLN A 65 -20.45 15.14 -12.45
N VAL A 66 -19.80 15.58 -11.37
CA VAL A 66 -20.15 16.83 -10.65
C VAL A 66 -19.45 18.06 -11.21
N LEU A 67 -18.18 17.96 -11.61
CA LEU A 67 -17.37 19.09 -12.10
C LEU A 67 -17.34 19.22 -13.63
N GLY A 68 -17.65 18.15 -14.35
CA GLY A 68 -17.28 17.98 -15.75
C GLY A 68 -15.85 17.41 -15.91
N GLN A 69 -15.62 16.70 -17.01
CA GLN A 69 -14.40 15.93 -17.25
C GLN A 69 -13.12 16.78 -17.16
N ASP A 70 -13.13 17.98 -17.75
CA ASP A 70 -11.93 18.83 -17.85
C ASP A 70 -11.45 19.28 -16.46
N LYS A 71 -12.38 19.76 -15.62
CA LYS A 71 -12.09 20.21 -14.24
C LYS A 71 -11.68 19.07 -13.31
N ALA A 72 -12.31 17.90 -13.42
CA ALA A 72 -11.90 16.73 -12.66
C ALA A 72 -10.49 16.26 -13.07
N SER A 73 -10.21 16.26 -14.38
CA SER A 73 -8.89 15.93 -14.92
C SER A 73 -7.82 16.94 -14.47
N PHE A 74 -8.14 18.24 -14.49
CA PHE A 74 -7.28 19.30 -13.98
C PHE A 74 -6.96 19.13 -12.49
N PHE A 75 -7.99 18.91 -11.66
CA PHE A 75 -7.81 18.71 -10.21
C PHE A 75 -6.89 17.52 -9.93
N PHE A 76 -7.11 16.38 -10.59
CA PHE A 76 -6.27 15.21 -10.37
C PHE A 76 -4.87 15.34 -10.96
N ASP A 77 -4.68 16.05 -12.07
CA ASP A 77 -3.34 16.35 -12.60
C ASP A 77 -2.53 17.20 -11.61
N LYS A 78 -3.17 18.20 -11.00
CA LYS A 78 -2.56 19.08 -9.99
C LYS A 78 -2.34 18.37 -8.66
N PHE A 79 -3.27 17.53 -8.22
CA PHE A 79 -3.09 16.65 -7.07
C PHE A 79 -1.85 15.76 -7.26
N LEU A 80 -1.75 15.07 -8.40
CA LEU A 80 -0.60 14.21 -8.70
C LEU A 80 0.71 15.00 -8.83
N GLU A 81 0.67 16.24 -9.34
CA GLU A 81 1.84 17.13 -9.36
C GLU A 81 2.32 17.45 -7.94
N TYR A 82 1.43 17.95 -7.09
CA TYR A 82 1.76 18.53 -5.77
C TYR A 82 1.92 17.50 -4.64
N PHE A 83 1.43 16.26 -4.82
CA PHE A 83 1.61 15.21 -3.82
C PHE A 83 3.07 14.78 -3.64
N PHE A 84 3.93 14.94 -4.66
CA PHE A 84 5.36 14.66 -4.55
C PHE A 84 6.17 15.57 -5.48
N GLU A 85 6.93 16.51 -4.91
CA GLU A 85 7.79 17.45 -5.63
C GLU A 85 9.26 17.32 -5.18
N GLU A 86 10.17 18.12 -5.72
CA GLU A 86 11.60 18.10 -5.33
C GLU A 86 11.83 18.22 -3.80
N PRO A 87 11.11 19.08 -3.04
CA PRO A 87 11.29 19.17 -1.59
C PRO A 87 10.96 17.86 -0.85
N ASP A 88 10.04 17.03 -1.37
CA ASP A 88 9.72 15.72 -0.81
C ASP A 88 10.92 14.77 -0.96
N ALA A 89 11.51 14.70 -2.15
CA ALA A 89 12.69 13.88 -2.42
C ALA A 89 13.91 14.34 -1.58
N VAL A 90 14.14 15.67 -1.49
CA VAL A 90 15.21 16.24 -0.66
C VAL A 90 15.02 15.91 0.82
N PHE A 91 13.79 16.03 1.33
CA PHE A 91 13.47 15.66 2.70
C PHE A 91 13.69 14.17 2.97
N PHE A 92 13.19 13.31 2.09
CA PHE A 92 13.38 11.86 2.19
C PHE A 92 14.87 11.50 2.24
N LYS A 93 15.69 12.11 1.37
CA LYS A 93 17.14 11.94 1.36
C LYS A 93 17.81 12.41 2.65
N SER A 94 17.34 13.50 3.25
CA SER A 94 17.88 14.04 4.51
C SER A 94 17.73 13.09 5.70
N LEU A 95 16.77 12.16 5.65
CA LEU A 95 16.59 11.09 6.64
C LEU A 95 17.56 9.91 6.42
N GLY A 96 18.39 9.93 5.37
CA GLY A 96 19.28 8.83 5.00
C GLY A 96 18.60 7.67 4.27
N LEU A 97 17.31 7.80 3.96
CA LEU A 97 16.53 6.82 3.21
C LEU A 97 16.90 6.85 1.71
N ASN A 98 16.68 5.73 1.02
CA ASN A 98 17.25 5.49 -0.31
C ASN A 98 16.33 4.78 -1.31
N CYS A 99 15.07 4.50 -0.97
CA CYS A 99 14.12 3.85 -1.87
C CYS A 99 12.68 4.40 -1.73
N ILE A 100 11.93 4.53 -2.82
CA ILE A 100 10.48 4.80 -2.80
C ILE A 100 9.76 3.67 -3.56
N ARG A 101 8.84 2.96 -2.90
CA ARG A 101 7.93 2.01 -3.56
C ARG A 101 6.74 2.80 -4.09
N ILE A 102 6.61 2.93 -5.40
CA ILE A 102 5.54 3.69 -6.04
C ILE A 102 4.37 2.74 -6.34
N ALA A 103 3.28 2.90 -5.61
CA ALA A 103 2.04 2.14 -5.83
C ALA A 103 1.24 2.74 -6.99
N ILE A 104 0.99 1.93 -8.01
CA ILE A 104 0.49 2.35 -9.32
C ILE A 104 -0.80 1.60 -9.66
N ASN A 105 -1.85 2.35 -10.04
CA ASN A 105 -3.11 1.83 -10.53
C ASN A 105 -3.05 1.65 -12.06
N TYR A 106 -3.41 0.46 -12.56
CA TYR A 106 -3.37 0.14 -14.01
C TYR A 106 -4.20 1.12 -14.87
N ARG A 107 -5.25 1.72 -14.28
CA ARG A 107 -6.13 2.69 -14.95
C ARG A 107 -5.44 4.00 -15.35
N HIS A 108 -4.24 4.28 -14.85
CA HIS A 108 -3.41 5.37 -15.36
C HIS A 108 -2.87 5.09 -16.76
N PHE A 109 -2.72 3.82 -17.15
CA PHE A 109 -2.08 3.38 -18.39
C PHE A 109 -3.07 2.84 -19.40
N GLU A 110 -4.08 2.10 -18.96
CA GLU A 110 -5.04 1.42 -19.83
C GLU A 110 -6.47 1.89 -19.53
N ASP A 111 -7.42 1.57 -20.40
CA ASP A 111 -8.85 1.71 -20.12
C ASP A 111 -9.58 0.37 -20.32
N ASP A 112 -10.57 0.07 -19.47
CA ASP A 112 -11.34 -1.18 -19.59
C ASP A 112 -12.20 -1.23 -20.86
N MET A 113 -12.62 -0.07 -21.39
CA MET A 113 -13.36 0.01 -22.65
C MET A 113 -12.45 0.07 -23.88
N ASN A 114 -11.14 0.19 -23.70
CA ASN A 114 -10.13 0.16 -24.77
C ASN A 114 -8.87 -0.62 -24.33
N PRO A 115 -9.01 -1.93 -24.09
CA PRO A 115 -7.93 -2.74 -23.54
C PRO A 115 -6.76 -2.86 -24.52
N ARG A 116 -5.56 -3.07 -23.96
CA ARG A 116 -4.27 -3.16 -24.66
C ARG A 116 -3.94 -1.92 -25.50
N THR A 117 -4.39 -0.75 -25.04
CA THR A 117 -4.02 0.55 -25.61
C THR A 117 -3.56 1.48 -24.48
N LEU A 118 -2.36 2.05 -24.63
CA LEU A 118 -1.85 3.04 -23.68
C LEU A 118 -2.61 4.38 -23.80
N ARG A 119 -3.04 4.91 -22.66
CA ARG A 119 -3.59 6.26 -22.52
C ARG A 119 -2.52 7.30 -22.88
N PRO A 120 -2.87 8.39 -23.59
CA PRO A 120 -1.92 9.47 -23.88
C PRO A 120 -1.31 10.03 -22.59
N ASN A 121 0.02 10.23 -22.57
CA ASN A 121 0.78 10.77 -21.44
C ASN A 121 0.68 9.98 -20.12
N CYS A 122 0.32 8.70 -20.14
CA CYS A 122 0.21 7.84 -18.94
C CYS A 122 1.46 7.87 -18.04
N PHE A 123 2.66 7.91 -18.63
CA PHE A 123 3.94 7.96 -17.89
C PHE A 123 4.27 9.35 -17.29
N LYS A 124 3.57 10.44 -17.64
CA LYS A 124 3.91 11.84 -17.29
C LYS A 124 4.32 12.04 -15.83
N HIS A 125 3.49 11.56 -14.91
CA HIS A 125 3.70 11.76 -13.47
C HIS A 125 4.72 10.78 -12.90
N LEU A 126 4.75 9.55 -13.43
CA LEU A 126 5.69 8.52 -13.00
C LEU A 126 7.13 8.88 -13.40
N ASP A 127 7.37 9.26 -14.65
CA ASP A 127 8.65 9.75 -15.16
C ASP A 127 9.18 10.93 -14.33
N ARG A 128 8.28 11.84 -13.96
CA ARG A 128 8.60 13.01 -13.11
C ARG A 128 9.09 12.58 -11.72
N VAL A 129 8.38 11.69 -11.03
CA VAL A 129 8.78 11.24 -9.68
C VAL A 129 10.01 10.34 -9.71
N VAL A 130 10.15 9.46 -10.70
CA VAL A 130 11.39 8.69 -10.93
C VAL A 130 12.58 9.64 -11.14
N SER A 131 12.44 10.67 -11.97
CA SER A 131 13.48 11.68 -12.20
C SER A 131 13.83 12.48 -10.93
N LEU A 132 12.84 12.86 -10.12
CA LEU A 132 13.05 13.57 -8.84
C LEU A 132 13.79 12.69 -7.83
N CYS A 133 13.45 11.41 -7.74
CA CYS A 133 14.15 10.44 -6.89
C CYS A 133 15.60 10.21 -7.38
N ALA A 134 15.78 10.00 -8.68
CA ALA A 134 17.07 9.83 -9.34
C ALA A 134 18.04 11.01 -9.07
N ALA A 135 17.53 12.24 -9.16
CA ALA A 135 18.30 13.46 -8.88
C ALA A 135 18.85 13.54 -7.44
N GLN A 136 18.13 12.95 -6.47
CA GLN A 136 18.54 12.87 -5.06
C GLN A 136 19.25 11.55 -4.73
N GLY A 137 19.47 10.69 -5.72
CA GLY A 137 20.04 9.35 -5.54
C GLY A 137 19.19 8.46 -4.63
N ILE A 138 17.89 8.43 -4.89
CA ILE A 138 16.87 7.57 -4.29
C ILE A 138 16.43 6.59 -5.37
N TYR A 139 16.47 5.29 -5.10
CA TYR A 139 15.91 4.28 -5.99
C TYR A 139 14.38 4.29 -5.96
N THR A 140 13.75 3.77 -7.00
CA THR A 140 12.31 3.54 -7.05
C THR A 140 12.01 2.06 -7.28
N ILE A 141 10.93 1.54 -6.71
CA ILE A 141 10.34 0.25 -7.07
C ILE A 141 8.97 0.56 -7.65
N LEU A 142 8.70 0.13 -8.89
CA LEU A 142 7.40 0.33 -9.51
C LEU A 142 6.49 -0.85 -9.12
N ASP A 143 5.43 -0.57 -8.37
CA ASP A 143 4.49 -1.56 -7.86
C ASP A 143 3.14 -1.46 -8.56
N MET A 144 2.72 -2.53 -9.23
CA MET A 144 1.36 -2.60 -9.78
C MET A 144 0.39 -2.96 -8.65
N HIS A 145 -0.21 -1.92 -8.08
CA HIS A 145 -1.04 -2.01 -6.90
C HIS A 145 -2.48 -2.45 -7.19
N THR A 146 -2.95 -2.23 -8.42
CA THR A 146 -4.27 -2.66 -8.92
C THR A 146 -4.12 -3.48 -10.20
N ALA A 147 -4.98 -4.47 -10.39
CA ALA A 147 -5.04 -5.28 -11.62
C ALA A 147 -6.44 -5.20 -12.26
N PRO A 148 -6.58 -5.42 -13.59
CA PRO A 148 -7.88 -5.57 -14.22
C PRO A 148 -8.74 -6.61 -13.49
N GLY A 149 -9.93 -6.22 -13.06
CA GLY A 149 -10.83 -7.08 -12.27
C GLY A 149 -10.38 -7.42 -10.85
N GLY A 150 -9.35 -6.79 -10.30
CA GLY A 150 -8.88 -6.97 -8.92
C GLY A 150 -8.15 -8.30 -8.66
N GLN A 151 -6.86 -8.21 -8.31
CA GLN A 151 -6.03 -9.35 -7.89
C GLN A 151 -6.35 -9.86 -6.48
N ASN A 152 -7.10 -9.07 -5.72
CA ASN A 152 -7.63 -9.44 -4.42
C ASN A 152 -9.02 -8.81 -4.24
N ASN A 153 -9.54 -8.94 -3.03
CA ASN A 153 -10.89 -8.54 -2.64
C ASN A 153 -10.91 -7.32 -1.70
N GLY A 154 -9.77 -6.65 -1.51
CA GLY A 154 -9.64 -5.35 -0.86
C GLY A 154 -9.96 -4.19 -1.80
N TRP A 155 -10.38 -3.05 -1.23
CA TRP A 155 -10.68 -1.85 -2.01
C TRP A 155 -9.42 -1.29 -2.71
N HIS A 156 -8.21 -1.59 -2.21
CA HIS A 156 -6.92 -1.21 -2.81
C HIS A 156 -6.62 -1.87 -4.15
N SER A 157 -7.39 -2.87 -4.55
CA SER A 157 -7.33 -3.45 -5.91
C SER A 157 -8.16 -2.67 -6.95
N ASP A 158 -8.86 -1.61 -6.53
CA ASP A 158 -9.69 -0.71 -7.35
C ASP A 158 -10.76 -1.43 -8.21
N HIS A 159 -11.30 -2.53 -7.69
CA HIS A 159 -12.32 -3.33 -8.38
C HIS A 159 -13.76 -3.05 -7.93
N GLY A 160 -13.98 -2.49 -6.72
CA GLY A 160 -15.32 -2.21 -6.19
C GLY A 160 -16.15 -3.46 -5.82
N THR A 161 -15.56 -4.66 -5.86
CA THR A 161 -16.24 -5.90 -5.46
C THR A 161 -15.39 -6.74 -4.52
N HIS A 162 -16.04 -7.65 -3.80
CA HIS A 162 -15.39 -8.59 -2.88
C HIS A 162 -14.90 -9.89 -3.57
N VAL A 163 -14.90 -9.92 -4.90
CA VAL A 163 -14.52 -11.07 -5.73
C VAL A 163 -13.31 -10.68 -6.56
N ALA A 164 -12.18 -11.37 -6.35
CA ALA A 164 -10.95 -11.14 -7.10
C ALA A 164 -11.07 -11.72 -8.52
N SER A 165 -11.69 -10.96 -9.43
CA SER A 165 -12.07 -11.41 -10.77
C SER A 165 -10.85 -11.65 -11.69
N PHE A 166 -9.68 -11.11 -11.34
CA PHE A 166 -8.41 -11.39 -12.02
C PHE A 166 -8.09 -12.90 -12.09
N TRP A 167 -8.44 -13.68 -11.06
CA TRP A 167 -8.23 -15.15 -11.03
C TRP A 167 -9.28 -15.94 -11.81
N ILE A 168 -10.35 -15.29 -12.25
CA ILE A 168 -11.49 -15.90 -12.96
C ILE A 168 -11.37 -15.70 -14.48
N HIS A 169 -10.84 -14.55 -14.92
CA HIS A 169 -10.80 -14.16 -16.33
C HIS A 169 -9.36 -14.06 -16.86
N LYS A 170 -8.95 -14.98 -17.76
CA LYS A 170 -7.61 -14.98 -18.37
C LYS A 170 -7.25 -13.66 -19.08
N ASP A 171 -8.23 -13.01 -19.72
CA ASP A 171 -8.01 -11.72 -20.40
C ASP A 171 -7.49 -10.63 -19.45
N PHE A 172 -7.93 -10.60 -18.19
CA PHE A 172 -7.41 -9.65 -17.20
C PHE A 172 -5.93 -9.90 -16.87
N GLN A 173 -5.51 -11.16 -16.85
CA GLN A 173 -4.11 -11.56 -16.68
C GLN A 173 -3.29 -11.17 -17.92
N ASP A 174 -3.79 -11.47 -19.12
CA ASP A 174 -3.16 -11.13 -20.40
C ASP A 174 -3.02 -9.60 -20.59
N ARG A 175 -4.00 -8.81 -20.15
CA ARG A 175 -3.94 -7.34 -20.15
C ARG A 175 -2.83 -6.82 -19.24
N LEU A 176 -2.71 -7.36 -18.02
CA LEU A 176 -1.65 -6.95 -17.10
C LEU A 176 -0.25 -7.40 -17.58
N ILE A 177 -0.14 -8.60 -18.17
CA ILE A 177 1.11 -9.08 -18.79
C ILE A 177 1.54 -8.17 -19.96
N TRP A 178 0.58 -7.77 -20.81
CA TRP A 178 0.83 -6.77 -21.85
C TRP A 178 1.30 -5.44 -21.25
N LEU A 179 0.59 -4.90 -20.26
CA LEU A 179 0.93 -3.62 -19.64
C LEU A 179 2.33 -3.65 -19.00
N TRP A 180 2.70 -4.76 -18.34
CA TRP A 180 4.05 -4.93 -17.81
C TRP A 180 5.14 -4.96 -18.89
N THR A 181 4.82 -5.46 -20.09
CA THR A 181 5.73 -5.44 -21.24
C THR A 181 5.97 -4.00 -21.72
N GLU A 182 4.92 -3.17 -21.76
CA GLU A 182 5.03 -1.74 -22.12
C GLU A 182 5.82 -0.95 -21.07
N ILE A 183 5.51 -1.13 -19.78
CA ILE A 183 6.21 -0.47 -18.65
C ILE A 183 7.69 -0.86 -18.63
N ALA A 184 8.02 -2.14 -18.76
CA ALA A 184 9.40 -2.61 -18.84
C ALA A 184 10.12 -2.06 -20.08
N THR A 185 9.45 -2.00 -21.24
CA THR A 185 10.03 -1.43 -22.47
C THR A 185 10.40 0.04 -22.32
N HIS A 186 9.58 0.82 -21.60
CA HIS A 186 9.81 2.24 -21.32
C HIS A 186 10.94 2.47 -20.30
N TYR A 187 11.05 1.63 -19.26
CA TYR A 187 11.97 1.84 -18.14
C TYR A 187 13.26 1.02 -18.11
N LYS A 188 13.46 0.03 -18.99
CA LYS A 188 14.62 -0.90 -18.99
C LYS A 188 16.04 -0.30 -18.86
N ASP A 189 16.21 0.98 -19.24
CA ASP A 189 17.49 1.69 -19.23
C ASP A 189 17.65 2.65 -18.02
N GLU A 190 16.61 2.86 -17.21
CA GLU A 190 16.61 3.77 -16.05
C GLU A 190 17.12 3.09 -14.77
N LYS A 191 18.42 3.25 -14.51
CA LYS A 191 19.14 2.60 -13.41
C LYS A 191 18.72 3.03 -12.00
N TRP A 192 17.98 4.12 -11.83
CA TRP A 192 17.39 4.49 -10.55
C TRP A 192 16.08 3.78 -10.24
N ILE A 193 15.59 2.90 -11.12
CA ILE A 193 14.64 1.88 -10.73
C ILE A 193 15.43 0.69 -10.14
N ALA A 194 15.15 0.33 -8.90
CA ALA A 194 15.68 -0.88 -8.27
C ALA A 194 15.02 -2.14 -8.85
N GLY A 195 13.75 -2.03 -9.23
CA GLY A 195 13.03 -3.09 -9.91
C GLY A 195 11.52 -2.87 -9.98
N TYR A 196 10.83 -3.94 -10.35
CA TYR A 196 9.38 -3.98 -10.53
C TYR A 196 8.75 -4.95 -9.53
N ASN A 197 7.62 -4.60 -8.95
CA ASN A 197 6.80 -5.44 -8.09
C ASN A 197 5.54 -5.80 -8.90
N PRO A 198 5.49 -6.97 -9.58
CA PRO A 198 4.53 -7.19 -10.67
C PRO A 198 3.07 -7.30 -10.27
N MET A 199 2.78 -7.41 -8.97
CA MET A 199 1.44 -7.49 -8.41
C MET A 199 1.50 -7.34 -6.89
N ASN A 200 0.89 -6.28 -6.35
CA ASN A 200 0.66 -6.11 -4.92
C ASN A 200 -0.37 -7.12 -4.39
N GLU A 201 -0.07 -7.76 -3.26
CA GLU A 201 -1.00 -8.52 -2.43
C GLU A 201 -1.99 -9.42 -3.19
N PRO A 202 -1.51 -10.37 -4.02
CA PRO A 202 -2.37 -11.34 -4.67
C PRO A 202 -3.14 -12.17 -3.63
N ALA A 203 -4.42 -12.45 -3.93
CA ALA A 203 -5.25 -13.32 -3.11
C ALA A 203 -6.00 -14.34 -3.98
N ASP A 204 -5.25 -15.25 -4.59
CA ASP A 204 -5.74 -16.38 -5.39
C ASP A 204 -6.34 -17.47 -4.47
N PRO A 205 -7.68 -17.68 -4.45
CA PRO A 205 -8.33 -18.67 -3.58
C PRO A 205 -7.99 -20.12 -3.91
N GLN A 206 -7.43 -20.39 -5.10
CA GLN A 206 -7.05 -21.72 -5.57
C GLN A 206 -5.54 -21.99 -5.41
N HIS A 207 -4.73 -20.97 -5.11
CA HIS A 207 -3.26 -21.00 -5.00
C HIS A 207 -2.58 -21.72 -6.20
N LYS A 208 -3.02 -21.40 -7.42
CA LYS A 208 -2.54 -21.99 -8.69
C LYS A 208 -2.37 -20.96 -9.80
N GLY A 209 -3.27 -19.98 -9.89
CA GLY A 209 -3.22 -18.91 -10.88
C GLY A 209 -2.00 -18.01 -10.65
N LEU A 210 -1.63 -17.74 -9.39
CA LEU A 210 -0.51 -16.84 -9.07
C LEU A 210 0.83 -17.32 -9.68
N ILE A 211 1.15 -18.60 -9.54
CA ILE A 211 2.42 -19.17 -10.04
C ILE A 211 2.46 -19.15 -11.58
N ALA A 212 1.34 -19.47 -12.24
CA ALA A 212 1.23 -19.39 -13.70
C ALA A 212 1.36 -17.94 -14.19
N TYR A 213 0.70 -16.98 -13.53
CA TYR A 213 0.87 -15.55 -13.81
C TYR A 213 2.33 -15.10 -13.61
N TYR A 214 3.01 -15.55 -12.56
CA TYR A 214 4.43 -15.23 -12.33
C TYR A 214 5.37 -15.84 -13.38
N ASP A 215 5.13 -17.06 -13.86
CA ASP A 215 5.84 -17.61 -15.02
C ASP A 215 5.65 -16.74 -16.28
N GLU A 216 4.40 -16.36 -16.60
CA GLU A 216 4.07 -15.58 -17.79
C GLU A 216 4.59 -14.13 -17.72
N VAL A 217 4.38 -13.41 -16.60
CA VAL A 217 4.82 -12.01 -16.45
C VAL A 217 6.34 -11.89 -16.32
N HIS A 218 7.01 -12.86 -15.69
CA HIS A 218 8.48 -12.93 -15.68
C HIS A 218 9.01 -13.05 -17.11
N ALA A 219 8.47 -13.97 -17.92
CA ALA A 219 8.89 -14.15 -19.30
C ALA A 219 8.63 -12.89 -20.15
N ALA A 220 7.47 -12.26 -19.98
CA ALA A 220 7.10 -11.04 -20.69
C ALA A 220 8.03 -9.86 -20.34
N ILE A 221 8.23 -9.56 -19.06
CA ILE A 221 9.15 -8.50 -18.62
C ILE A 221 10.57 -8.79 -19.10
N ARG A 222 11.07 -10.02 -18.92
CA ARG A 222 12.44 -10.40 -19.35
C ARG A 222 12.67 -10.32 -20.85
N SER A 223 11.61 -10.33 -21.66
CA SER A 223 11.71 -10.12 -23.11
C SER A 223 11.99 -8.66 -23.50
N ALA A 224 11.56 -7.70 -22.66
CA ALA A 224 11.80 -6.27 -22.81
C ALA A 224 13.00 -5.77 -21.99
N ASP A 225 13.21 -6.36 -20.80
CA ASP A 225 14.12 -5.90 -19.75
C ASP A 225 14.82 -7.07 -19.01
N PRO A 226 16.09 -7.32 -19.34
CA PRO A 226 16.90 -8.36 -18.68
C PRO A 226 17.55 -7.91 -17.36
N ASN A 227 17.42 -6.63 -16.95
CA ASN A 227 18.27 -6.01 -15.92
C ASN A 227 17.58 -5.87 -14.56
N HIS A 228 16.34 -5.37 -14.52
CA HIS A 228 15.69 -4.98 -13.28
C HIS A 228 15.28 -6.17 -12.39
N ILE A 229 15.32 -5.98 -11.06
CA ILE A 229 14.87 -7.01 -10.10
C ILE A 229 13.35 -7.17 -10.21
N LEU A 230 12.83 -8.39 -10.11
CA LEU A 230 11.40 -8.62 -9.87
C LEU A 230 11.14 -8.92 -8.41
N PHE A 231 10.25 -8.16 -7.78
CA PHE A 231 9.80 -8.33 -6.41
C PHE A 231 8.45 -9.05 -6.41
N PHE A 232 8.43 -10.34 -6.08
CA PHE A 232 7.23 -11.17 -6.11
C PHE A 232 6.58 -11.30 -4.73
N ASP A 233 5.35 -10.83 -4.60
CA ASP A 233 4.53 -10.98 -3.40
C ASP A 233 4.12 -12.42 -3.16
N GLY A 234 4.00 -12.79 -1.88
CA GLY A 234 3.33 -14.04 -1.49
C GLY A 234 1.84 -14.01 -1.81
N ASN A 235 1.21 -15.18 -1.94
CA ASN A 235 -0.25 -15.23 -2.01
C ASN A 235 -0.86 -14.78 -0.68
N THR A 236 -2.16 -14.57 -0.69
CA THR A 236 -2.94 -14.26 0.51
C THR A 236 -2.40 -12.99 1.19
N PHE A 237 -2.30 -11.90 0.43
CA PHE A 237 -1.80 -10.59 0.88
C PHE A 237 -0.35 -10.64 1.37
N ALA A 238 0.56 -11.09 0.49
CA ALA A 238 2.01 -11.14 0.73
C ALA A 238 2.44 -11.95 1.98
N MET A 239 1.63 -12.92 2.41
CA MET A 239 1.85 -13.70 3.64
C MET A 239 1.97 -15.22 3.45
N ASP A 240 1.55 -15.78 2.30
CA ASP A 240 1.59 -17.22 2.04
C ASP A 240 2.45 -17.61 0.82
N PHE A 241 3.57 -18.26 1.11
CA PHE A 241 4.48 -18.86 0.14
C PHE A 241 4.37 -20.40 0.08
N SER A 242 3.40 -21.01 0.79
CA SER A 242 3.29 -22.49 0.94
C SER A 242 3.10 -23.27 -0.36
N ARG A 243 2.75 -22.59 -1.46
CA ARG A 243 2.57 -23.16 -2.81
C ARG A 243 3.61 -22.69 -3.83
N PHE A 244 4.59 -21.88 -3.44
CA PHE A 244 5.66 -21.45 -4.33
C PHE A 244 6.65 -22.61 -4.58
N PRO A 245 7.15 -22.77 -5.81
CA PRO A 245 7.87 -23.96 -6.23
C PRO A 245 9.32 -23.98 -5.72
N ASP A 246 9.88 -25.17 -5.47
CA ASP A 246 11.24 -25.31 -4.94
C ASP A 246 12.35 -24.83 -5.89
N ASP A 247 12.06 -24.75 -7.19
CA ASP A 247 12.98 -24.31 -8.24
C ASP A 247 13.02 -22.77 -8.44
N ALA A 248 12.33 -22.01 -7.59
CA ALA A 248 12.09 -20.57 -7.74
C ALA A 248 13.35 -19.73 -8.03
N ALA A 249 14.50 -20.06 -7.42
CA ALA A 249 15.78 -19.39 -7.67
C ALA A 249 16.26 -19.48 -9.14
N SER A 250 16.01 -20.63 -9.77
CA SER A 250 16.37 -20.89 -11.18
C SER A 250 15.23 -20.58 -12.16
N ARG A 251 13.98 -20.66 -11.70
CA ARG A 251 12.77 -20.34 -12.47
C ARG A 251 12.66 -18.84 -12.74
N TRP A 252 12.89 -18.02 -11.71
CA TRP A 252 12.79 -16.57 -11.77
C TRP A 252 14.12 -15.90 -11.33
N PRO A 253 15.18 -15.96 -12.15
CA PRO A 253 16.47 -15.34 -11.82
C PRO A 253 16.37 -13.82 -11.68
N ASN A 254 17.23 -13.26 -10.83
CA ASN A 254 17.23 -11.85 -10.46
C ASN A 254 15.88 -11.39 -9.87
N SER A 255 15.35 -12.15 -8.91
CA SER A 255 14.10 -11.84 -8.21
C SER A 255 14.26 -11.91 -6.69
N ALA A 256 13.55 -11.03 -5.99
CA ALA A 256 13.37 -11.04 -4.55
C ALA A 256 11.89 -11.31 -4.23
N TYR A 257 11.59 -11.72 -3.00
CA TYR A 257 10.24 -12.07 -2.58
C TYR A 257 9.73 -11.10 -1.52
N SER A 258 8.55 -10.53 -1.74
CA SER A 258 7.95 -9.50 -0.90
C SER A 258 7.08 -10.13 0.19
N ILE A 259 7.43 -9.86 1.45
CA ILE A 259 6.52 -10.03 2.59
C ILE A 259 5.89 -8.68 2.93
N HIS A 260 4.67 -8.68 3.45
CA HIS A 260 4.13 -7.54 4.20
C HIS A 260 4.08 -7.90 5.69
N ASP A 261 4.88 -7.22 6.52
CA ASP A 261 4.97 -7.50 7.96
C ASP A 261 4.31 -6.41 8.81
N TYR A 262 2.99 -6.43 8.85
CA TYR A 262 2.21 -5.62 9.78
C TYR A 262 1.97 -6.37 11.11
N SER A 263 2.23 -5.68 12.21
CA SER A 263 1.99 -6.18 13.58
C SER A 263 0.63 -5.73 14.09
N VAL A 264 -0.14 -6.65 14.70
CA VAL A 264 -1.40 -6.32 15.42
C VAL A 264 -1.20 -5.21 16.46
N TYR A 265 -0.04 -5.16 17.11
CA TYR A 265 0.31 -4.12 18.07
C TYR A 265 0.55 -2.74 17.43
N GLY A 266 0.57 -2.65 16.10
CA GLY A 266 0.61 -1.40 15.34
C GLY A 266 -0.76 -0.74 15.13
N PHE A 267 -1.86 -1.41 15.47
CA PHE A 267 -3.23 -0.93 15.21
C PHE A 267 -4.04 -0.77 16.52
N PRO A 268 -4.99 0.18 16.61
CA PRO A 268 -5.86 0.31 17.78
C PRO A 268 -6.73 -0.91 18.08
N SER A 269 -6.91 -1.82 17.12
CA SER A 269 -7.39 -3.20 17.30
C SER A 269 -6.52 -4.12 18.15
N ALA A 270 -5.38 -3.66 18.66
CA ALA A 270 -4.52 -4.47 19.51
C ALA A 270 -5.31 -4.99 20.73
N PRO A 271 -5.32 -6.32 20.99
CA PRO A 271 -6.14 -6.92 22.05
C PRO A 271 -5.70 -6.48 23.46
N GLU A 272 -4.50 -5.90 23.55
CA GLU A 272 -3.89 -5.35 24.74
C GLU A 272 -2.87 -4.27 24.29
N PRO A 273 -2.53 -3.29 25.14
CA PRO A 273 -1.46 -2.35 24.83
C PRO A 273 -0.10 -3.04 24.69
N PHE A 274 0.71 -2.60 23.73
CA PHE A 274 2.09 -3.06 23.63
C PHE A 274 2.91 -2.51 24.82
N ALA A 275 3.49 -3.42 25.58
CA ALA A 275 4.27 -3.17 26.79
C ALA A 275 5.67 -3.81 26.72
N ARG A 276 6.11 -4.23 25.52
CA ARG A 276 7.39 -4.92 25.26
C ARG A 276 7.62 -6.16 26.14
N THR A 277 6.57 -6.88 26.53
CA THR A 277 6.77 -8.16 27.22
C THR A 277 7.42 -9.16 26.26
N GLU A 278 8.22 -10.10 26.79
CA GLU A 278 8.88 -11.08 25.93
C GLU A 278 7.87 -11.96 25.16
N GLU A 279 6.66 -12.16 25.70
CA GLU A 279 5.56 -12.82 24.98
C GLU A 279 5.05 -12.01 23.77
N GLN A 280 4.90 -10.69 23.92
CA GLN A 280 4.48 -9.81 22.82
C GLN A 280 5.55 -9.73 21.72
N LYS A 281 6.83 -9.62 22.10
CA LYS A 281 7.96 -9.67 21.16
C LYS A 281 8.05 -11.01 20.45
N GLU A 282 7.92 -12.11 21.19
CA GLU A 282 7.93 -13.48 20.65
C GLU A 282 6.80 -13.69 19.64
N LYS A 283 5.60 -13.15 19.91
CA LYS A 283 4.47 -13.17 18.98
C LYS A 283 4.75 -12.39 17.69
N MET A 284 5.37 -11.21 17.79
CA MET A 284 5.81 -10.44 16.61
C MET A 284 6.88 -11.18 15.81
N ARG A 285 7.94 -11.66 16.49
CA ARG A 285 9.04 -12.44 15.91
C ARG A 285 8.56 -13.67 15.16
N ARG A 286 7.66 -14.46 15.76
CA ARG A 286 7.06 -15.65 15.11
C ARG A 286 6.21 -15.27 13.88
N SER A 287 5.47 -14.17 13.93
CA SER A 287 4.66 -13.70 12.79
C SER A 287 5.55 -13.32 11.61
N TYR A 288 6.66 -12.65 11.88
CA TYR A 288 7.67 -12.25 10.90
C TYR A 288 8.43 -13.46 10.32
N GLU A 289 8.98 -14.34 11.16
CA GLU A 289 9.71 -15.54 10.73
C GLU A 289 8.83 -16.49 9.90
N LYS A 290 7.55 -16.64 10.25
CA LYS A 290 6.62 -17.48 9.49
C LYS A 290 6.43 -17.00 8.04
N LYS A 291 6.34 -15.68 7.81
CA LYS A 291 6.22 -15.11 6.45
C LYS A 291 7.46 -15.38 5.60
N ARG A 292 8.63 -15.47 6.24
CA ARG A 292 9.94 -15.68 5.59
C ARG A 292 10.39 -17.12 5.47
N GLU A 293 9.78 -18.05 6.22
CA GLU A 293 10.24 -19.43 6.36
C GLU A 293 10.51 -20.14 5.03
N TRP A 294 9.71 -19.87 3.99
CA TRP A 294 9.91 -20.45 2.66
C TRP A 294 11.16 -19.92 1.94
N MET A 295 11.43 -18.61 2.04
CA MET A 295 12.60 -17.96 1.43
C MET A 295 13.89 -18.33 2.15
N ASP A 296 13.87 -18.28 3.49
CA ASP A 296 15.03 -18.53 4.34
C ASP A 296 15.55 -19.97 4.16
N LYS A 297 14.64 -20.95 4.06
CA LYS A 297 14.98 -22.36 3.76
C LYS A 297 15.62 -22.56 2.38
N ARG A 298 15.46 -21.60 1.46
CA ARG A 298 15.93 -21.67 0.06
C ARG A 298 17.03 -20.66 -0.27
N GLY A 299 17.46 -19.85 0.70
CA GLY A 299 18.49 -18.82 0.52
C GLY A 299 18.09 -17.71 -0.44
N LEU A 300 16.79 -17.41 -0.54
CA LEU A 300 16.24 -16.40 -1.45
C LEU A 300 16.28 -15.00 -0.84
N CYS A 301 16.42 -13.98 -1.67
CA CYS A 301 16.37 -12.59 -1.23
C CYS A 301 14.94 -12.20 -0.80
N VAL A 302 14.83 -11.56 0.37
CA VAL A 302 13.57 -11.09 0.93
C VAL A 302 13.57 -9.57 0.98
N TRP A 303 12.45 -8.98 0.62
CA TRP A 303 12.11 -7.57 0.82
C TRP A 303 10.82 -7.50 1.63
N ASN A 304 10.72 -6.50 2.51
CA ASN A 304 9.47 -6.18 3.20
C ASN A 304 8.79 -5.03 2.46
N GLY A 305 7.82 -5.35 1.60
CA GLY A 305 7.15 -4.39 0.73
C GLY A 305 6.32 -3.37 1.50
N GLU A 306 5.78 -3.78 2.66
CA GLU A 306 4.96 -2.94 3.52
C GLU A 306 5.02 -3.36 4.99
N TRP A 307 5.10 -2.36 5.86
CA TRP A 307 4.99 -2.52 7.32
C TRP A 307 4.74 -1.15 7.97
N GLY A 308 4.47 -1.16 9.28
CA GLY A 308 4.41 0.04 10.12
C GLY A 308 3.11 0.14 10.93
N PRO A 309 3.10 0.94 12.01
CA PRO A 309 1.90 1.19 12.80
C PRO A 309 1.11 2.40 12.31
N VAL A 310 -0.17 2.48 12.66
CA VAL A 310 -1.00 3.69 12.50
C VAL A 310 -1.01 4.51 13.79
N TYR A 311 -1.11 5.83 13.69
CA TYR A 311 -1.02 6.73 14.84
C TYR A 311 -2.38 7.32 15.25
N ALA A 312 -2.54 7.49 16.56
CA ALA A 312 -3.64 8.20 17.18
C ALA A 312 -3.60 9.70 16.84
N ARG A 313 -4.78 10.33 16.85
CA ARG A 313 -4.98 11.76 16.52
C ARG A 313 -5.81 12.42 17.62
N GLN A 314 -5.38 13.61 18.06
CA GLN A 314 -6.02 14.36 19.16
C GLN A 314 -7.53 14.59 18.97
N GLU A 315 -7.97 14.74 17.72
CA GLU A 315 -9.38 14.92 17.33
C GLU A 315 -10.29 13.71 17.60
N HIS A 316 -9.72 12.51 17.78
CA HIS A 316 -10.43 11.23 17.95
C HIS A 316 -10.10 10.54 19.27
N ASP A 317 -8.82 10.55 19.64
CA ASP A 317 -8.25 9.79 20.77
C ASP A 317 -8.05 10.67 22.03
N GLY A 318 -8.15 12.00 21.89
CA GLY A 318 -8.07 12.95 22.99
C GLY A 318 -6.75 12.83 23.78
N ASP A 319 -6.83 12.92 25.10
CA ASP A 319 -5.66 12.91 26.01
C ASP A 319 -4.86 11.59 25.95
N ALA A 320 -5.41 10.51 25.39
CA ALA A 320 -4.69 9.24 25.20
C ALA A 320 -3.74 9.24 23.99
N THR A 321 -3.80 10.26 23.13
CA THR A 321 -3.06 10.32 21.85
C THR A 321 -1.57 10.05 22.00
N ASP A 322 -0.90 10.73 22.93
CA ASP A 322 0.55 10.61 23.12
C ASP A 322 0.94 9.24 23.70
N GLU A 323 0.15 8.70 24.64
CA GLU A 323 0.39 7.37 25.24
C GLU A 323 0.22 6.26 24.20
N ILE A 324 -0.81 6.35 23.34
CA ILE A 324 -1.00 5.41 22.23
C ILE A 324 0.19 5.52 21.27
N ASN A 325 0.59 6.73 20.89
CA ASN A 325 1.64 6.95 19.89
C ASN A 325 3.03 6.51 20.36
N GLU A 326 3.43 6.71 21.63
CA GLU A 326 4.69 6.13 22.13
C GLU A 326 4.68 4.60 22.09
N ARG A 327 3.55 3.93 22.37
CA ARG A 327 3.44 2.47 22.17
C ARG A 327 3.56 2.06 20.69
N ARG A 328 3.08 2.87 19.75
CA ARG A 328 3.30 2.63 18.30
C ARG A 328 4.76 2.80 17.91
N PHE A 329 5.44 3.82 18.44
CA PHE A 329 6.89 3.98 18.24
C PHE A 329 7.69 2.83 18.86
N ASP A 330 7.19 2.20 19.93
CA ASP A 330 7.81 1.03 20.52
C ASP A 330 7.70 -0.23 19.64
N VAL A 331 6.54 -0.46 19.01
CA VAL A 331 6.35 -1.52 18.00
C VAL A 331 7.21 -1.28 16.77
N LEU A 332 7.26 -0.02 16.29
CA LEU A 332 8.09 0.41 15.17
C LEU A 332 9.57 0.07 15.41
N GLN A 333 10.10 0.37 16.60
CA GLN A 333 11.49 0.06 16.97
C GLN A 333 11.74 -1.46 17.02
N GLU A 334 10.84 -2.25 17.64
CA GLU A 334 10.99 -3.71 17.71
C GLU A 334 11.04 -4.35 16.31
N GLN A 335 10.22 -3.89 15.36
CA GLN A 335 10.27 -4.35 13.97
C GLN A 335 11.58 -3.92 13.27
N LEU A 336 12.02 -2.68 13.45
CA LEU A 336 13.28 -2.18 12.87
C LEU A 336 14.52 -2.91 13.42
N ASP A 337 14.51 -3.30 14.69
CA ASP A 337 15.59 -4.10 15.31
C ASP A 337 15.67 -5.50 14.67
N MET A 338 14.53 -6.16 14.44
CA MET A 338 14.47 -7.44 13.70
C MET A 338 15.00 -7.28 12.26
N TYR A 339 14.53 -6.26 11.53
CA TYR A 339 14.98 -6.02 10.15
C TYR A 339 16.45 -5.59 10.06
N HIS A 340 16.97 -4.89 11.07
CA HIS A 340 18.38 -4.52 11.14
C HIS A 340 19.26 -5.75 11.32
N LYS A 341 18.91 -6.61 12.29
CA LYS A 341 19.62 -7.88 12.57
C LYS A 341 19.72 -8.77 11.33
N ASP A 342 18.65 -8.85 10.55
CA ASP A 342 18.58 -9.70 9.37
C ASP A 342 19.03 -8.99 8.08
N ARG A 343 19.46 -7.73 8.16
CA ARG A 343 19.83 -6.86 7.02
C ARG A 343 18.71 -6.68 5.98
N LEU A 344 17.47 -6.92 6.38
CA LEU A 344 16.29 -6.95 5.51
C LEU A 344 16.05 -5.58 4.86
N SER A 345 15.88 -5.56 3.54
CA SER A 345 15.41 -4.37 2.81
C SER A 345 13.92 -4.15 3.07
N TRP A 346 13.48 -2.91 3.29
CA TRP A 346 12.08 -2.62 3.62
C TRP A 346 11.57 -1.29 3.04
N SER A 347 10.24 -1.22 2.89
CA SER A 347 9.48 -0.01 2.60
C SER A 347 8.42 0.19 3.69
N ILE A 348 8.54 1.26 4.50
CA ILE A 348 7.49 1.59 5.47
C ILE A 348 6.29 2.17 4.74
N TRP A 349 5.10 1.72 5.09
CA TRP A 349 3.88 2.36 4.63
C TRP A 349 3.55 3.50 5.60
N LEU A 350 3.37 4.76 5.18
CA LEU A 350 3.59 5.35 3.86
C LEU A 350 4.28 6.72 3.98
N TYR A 351 4.69 7.30 2.84
CA TYR A 351 5.40 8.58 2.81
C TYR A 351 4.52 9.78 3.20
N LYS A 352 3.40 10.00 2.49
CA LYS A 352 2.52 11.17 2.67
C LYS A 352 1.06 10.77 2.79
N ASP A 353 0.33 11.39 3.72
CA ASP A 353 -1.09 11.17 3.94
C ASP A 353 -1.86 12.38 4.53
N ILE A 354 -3.10 12.19 5.00
CA ILE A 354 -3.91 13.21 5.69
C ILE A 354 -3.81 13.18 7.24
N GLY A 355 -2.86 12.43 7.82
CA GLY A 355 -2.51 12.53 9.25
C GLY A 355 -2.44 11.23 10.04
N LEU A 356 -2.66 10.07 9.43
CA LEU A 356 -2.76 8.80 10.14
C LEU A 356 -1.40 8.13 10.39
N GLN A 357 -0.71 7.74 9.32
CA GLN A 357 0.44 6.84 9.30
C GLN A 357 1.64 7.49 8.63
N GLY A 358 1.39 8.44 7.73
CA GLY A 358 2.39 9.13 6.93
C GLY A 358 3.58 9.65 7.73
N MET A 359 4.78 9.50 7.18
CA MET A 359 6.01 10.19 7.60
C MET A 359 5.85 11.71 7.53
N VAL A 360 5.14 12.15 6.50
CA VAL A 360 4.69 13.50 6.21
C VAL A 360 3.17 13.45 6.11
N HIS A 361 2.47 14.51 6.50
CA HIS A 361 1.02 14.57 6.34
C HIS A 361 0.50 15.97 6.08
N VAL A 362 -0.57 16.08 5.31
CA VAL A 362 -1.27 17.35 5.03
C VAL A 362 -1.63 18.04 6.35
N SER A 363 -1.34 19.34 6.47
CA SER A 363 -1.71 20.08 7.66
C SER A 363 -3.24 20.19 7.79
N PRO A 364 -3.83 20.00 8.98
CA PRO A 364 -5.25 20.24 9.21
C PRO A 364 -5.72 21.66 8.88
N SER A 365 -4.81 22.64 8.80
CA SER A 365 -5.09 24.02 8.43
C SER A 365 -5.25 24.25 6.91
N THR A 366 -5.04 23.24 6.08
CA THR A 366 -5.11 23.39 4.61
C THR A 366 -6.55 23.45 4.09
N PRO A 367 -6.79 24.09 2.92
CA PRO A 367 -8.11 24.14 2.30
C PRO A 367 -8.78 22.77 2.13
N TYR A 368 -8.04 21.74 1.71
CA TYR A 368 -8.58 20.39 1.50
C TYR A 368 -9.09 19.74 2.79
N ILE A 369 -8.31 19.79 3.89
CA ILE A 369 -8.74 19.20 5.16
C ILE A 369 -9.85 20.02 5.81
N GLN A 370 -9.82 21.36 5.72
CA GLN A 370 -10.89 22.21 6.24
C GLN A 370 -12.22 21.93 5.52
N LEU A 371 -12.21 21.87 4.18
CA LEU A 371 -13.39 21.55 3.36
C LEU A 371 -14.02 20.20 3.75
N LEU A 372 -13.20 19.16 3.88
CA LEU A 372 -13.67 17.79 4.13
C LEU A 372 -13.81 17.44 5.61
N SER A 373 -13.44 18.33 6.54
CA SER A 373 -13.40 18.06 7.99
C SER A 373 -14.67 17.41 8.54
N GLY A 374 -15.85 17.96 8.23
CA GLY A 374 -17.14 17.41 8.65
C GLY A 374 -17.46 16.05 8.03
N PHE A 375 -17.01 15.81 6.79
CA PHE A 375 -17.16 14.54 6.08
C PHE A 375 -16.20 13.47 6.63
N LEU A 376 -14.94 13.81 6.92
CA LEU A 376 -13.97 12.92 7.56
C LEU A 376 -14.46 12.50 8.97
N GLN A 377 -15.06 13.42 9.73
CA GLN A 377 -15.69 13.12 11.02
C GLN A 377 -16.98 12.27 10.89
N LYS A 378 -17.65 12.29 9.72
CA LYS A 378 -18.72 11.34 9.39
C LYS A 378 -18.13 9.96 9.07
N LYS A 379 -17.11 9.86 8.22
CA LYS A 379 -16.42 8.58 7.91
C LYS A 379 -15.91 7.90 9.18
N TYR A 380 -15.29 8.66 10.09
CA TYR A 380 -14.85 8.21 11.41
C TYR A 380 -15.98 7.52 12.19
N ARG A 381 -17.09 8.23 12.42
CA ARG A 381 -18.23 7.66 13.18
C ARG A 381 -18.93 6.49 12.48
N LEU A 382 -18.86 6.39 11.16
CA LEU A 382 -19.46 5.30 10.40
C LEU A 382 -18.52 4.10 10.20
N ALA A 383 -17.24 4.24 10.53
CA ALA A 383 -16.21 3.20 10.39
C ALA A 383 -16.21 2.54 9.00
N VAL A 384 -16.37 3.35 7.95
CA VAL A 384 -16.44 2.90 6.54
C VAL A 384 -15.07 2.51 5.96
N ASP A 385 -14.02 2.63 6.76
CA ASP A 385 -12.67 2.92 6.34
C ASP A 385 -11.71 1.88 6.96
N PRO A 386 -11.49 0.72 6.30
CA PRO A 386 -11.07 -0.51 6.98
C PRO A 386 -9.55 -0.67 7.20
N TRP A 387 -8.80 0.40 7.05
CA TRP A 387 -7.52 0.52 7.72
C TRP A 387 -7.80 1.11 9.08
N GLY A 388 -7.38 0.39 10.11
CA GLY A 388 -7.80 0.66 11.45
C GLY A 388 -9.31 0.44 11.70
N ASP A 389 -10.20 1.27 11.14
CA ASP A 389 -11.66 1.37 11.43
C ASP A 389 -12.12 1.25 12.90
N ASP A 390 -12.33 2.36 13.63
CA ASP A 390 -12.92 2.32 14.98
C ASP A 390 -14.45 2.20 14.94
N ASP A 391 -14.96 1.00 15.10
CA ASP A 391 -16.38 0.69 14.93
C ASP A 391 -17.27 0.94 16.16
N LYS A 392 -16.73 1.46 17.28
CA LYS A 392 -17.45 1.61 18.56
C LYS A 392 -18.80 2.33 18.45
N PHE A 393 -18.95 3.23 17.48
CA PHE A 393 -20.19 3.98 17.23
C PHE A 393 -21.24 3.20 16.43
N VAL A 394 -20.85 2.16 15.69
CA VAL A 394 -21.72 1.41 14.76
C VAL A 394 -21.75 -0.09 14.99
N LYS A 395 -20.92 -0.65 15.88
CA LYS A 395 -20.88 -2.09 16.20
C LYS A 395 -22.27 -2.67 16.48
N HIS A 396 -23.09 -1.95 17.25
CA HIS A 396 -24.48 -2.30 17.57
C HIS A 396 -25.43 -2.44 16.36
N VAL A 397 -25.07 -1.91 15.19
CA VAL A 397 -25.81 -2.03 13.92
C VAL A 397 -25.44 -3.33 13.18
N TYR A 398 -24.18 -3.77 13.28
CA TYR A 398 -23.64 -4.86 12.49
C TYR A 398 -23.49 -6.18 13.27
N GLU A 399 -23.33 -6.14 14.59
CA GLU A 399 -23.34 -7.34 15.45
C GLU A 399 -24.60 -8.21 15.24
N PRO A 400 -25.84 -7.66 15.14
CA PRO A 400 -27.02 -8.49 14.88
C PRO A 400 -26.98 -9.23 13.52
N ILE A 401 -26.26 -8.70 12.53
CA ILE A 401 -26.07 -9.37 11.22
C ILE A 401 -25.06 -10.51 11.37
N ILE A 402 -23.98 -10.28 12.11
CA ILE A 402 -22.95 -11.28 12.44
C ILE A 402 -23.58 -12.44 13.22
N ASP A 403 -24.35 -12.14 14.27
CA ASP A 403 -25.04 -13.13 15.10
C ASP A 403 -26.08 -13.92 14.30
N MET A 404 -26.90 -13.24 13.49
CA MET A 404 -27.85 -13.92 12.59
C MET A 404 -27.14 -14.93 11.66
N ILE A 405 -25.95 -14.61 11.15
CA ILE A 405 -25.17 -15.54 10.31
C ILE A 405 -24.57 -16.69 11.14
N LYS A 406 -24.11 -16.42 12.37
CA LYS A 406 -23.63 -17.45 13.31
C LYS A 406 -24.74 -18.46 13.64
N ASP A 407 -25.95 -17.98 13.90
CA ASP A 407 -27.13 -18.79 14.21
C ASP A 407 -27.65 -19.56 12.99
N ALA A 408 -27.76 -18.91 11.83
CA ALA A 408 -28.29 -19.54 10.61
C ALA A 408 -27.31 -20.54 9.98
N VAL A 409 -25.99 -20.37 10.19
CA VAL A 409 -24.93 -21.24 9.68
C VAL A 409 -24.09 -21.75 10.85
N PRO A 410 -24.62 -22.63 11.74
CA PRO A 410 -23.98 -22.96 13.01
C PRO A 410 -22.66 -23.71 12.87
N ASN A 411 -22.44 -24.43 11.77
CA ASN A 411 -21.14 -25.05 11.48
C ASN A 411 -20.10 -23.98 11.11
N GLU A 412 -19.15 -23.73 12.01
CA GLU A 412 -18.07 -22.77 11.81
C GLU A 412 -17.26 -23.03 10.54
N ALA A 413 -17.02 -24.30 10.17
CA ALA A 413 -16.27 -24.64 8.96
C ALA A 413 -16.95 -24.12 7.67
N HIS A 414 -18.27 -23.95 7.66
CA HIS A 414 -19.00 -23.37 6.53
C HIS A 414 -18.91 -21.84 6.48
N ARG A 415 -18.49 -21.18 7.57
CA ARG A 415 -18.29 -19.72 7.67
C ARG A 415 -16.87 -19.30 7.29
N ARG A 416 -15.91 -20.23 7.26
CA ARG A 416 -14.50 -20.02 6.93
C ARG A 416 -14.27 -19.91 5.41
N LEU A 417 -14.60 -18.75 4.84
CA LEU A 417 -14.35 -18.44 3.43
C LEU A 417 -12.93 -17.90 3.24
N TYR A 418 -12.27 -18.23 2.12
CA TYR A 418 -10.96 -17.65 1.79
C TYR A 418 -11.04 -16.10 1.77
N PRO A 419 -10.03 -15.38 2.31
CA PRO A 419 -8.75 -15.84 2.89
C PRO A 419 -8.75 -16.12 4.41
N TYR A 420 -9.68 -16.91 4.96
CA TYR A 420 -9.59 -17.39 6.35
C TYR A 420 -8.20 -18.02 6.66
N PRO A 421 -7.55 -17.73 7.81
CA PRO A 421 -8.07 -17.04 8.99
C PRO A 421 -8.00 -15.50 8.95
N LEU A 422 -7.41 -14.90 7.92
CA LEU A 422 -7.29 -13.44 7.84
C LEU A 422 -8.65 -12.75 7.77
N TRP A 423 -9.60 -13.36 7.05
CA TRP A 423 -10.99 -12.88 6.95
C TRP A 423 -11.89 -13.79 7.78
N THR A 424 -12.15 -13.35 9.01
CA THR A 424 -13.24 -13.85 9.84
C THR A 424 -14.60 -13.48 9.24
N LEU A 425 -15.68 -14.02 9.81
CA LEU A 425 -17.04 -13.64 9.43
C LEU A 425 -17.26 -12.14 9.65
N GLU A 426 -16.81 -11.65 10.80
CA GLU A 426 -16.90 -10.27 11.26
C GLU A 426 -16.24 -9.32 10.24
N ARG A 427 -14.99 -9.61 9.87
CA ARG A 427 -14.24 -8.83 8.86
C ARG A 427 -14.92 -8.87 7.49
N ARG A 428 -15.50 -10.01 7.09
CA ARG A 428 -16.25 -10.13 5.83
C ARG A 428 -17.56 -9.33 5.85
N VAL A 429 -18.31 -9.32 6.95
CA VAL A 429 -19.50 -8.46 7.12
C VAL A 429 -19.08 -7.00 7.02
N THR A 430 -18.11 -6.56 7.82
CA THR A 430 -17.59 -5.18 7.81
C THR A 430 -17.21 -4.70 6.40
N ARG A 431 -16.40 -5.48 5.65
CA ARG A 431 -16.00 -5.08 4.29
C ARG A 431 -17.20 -4.92 3.35
N LEU A 432 -18.14 -5.86 3.37
CA LEU A 432 -19.31 -5.84 2.50
C LEU A 432 -20.29 -4.71 2.85
N THR A 433 -20.59 -4.51 4.14
CA THR A 433 -21.66 -3.59 4.57
C THR A 433 -21.16 -2.18 4.81
N ARG A 434 -19.98 -1.99 5.42
CA ARG A 434 -19.45 -0.65 5.77
C ARG A 434 -18.56 -0.11 4.67
N CYS A 435 -17.61 -0.91 4.19
CA CYS A 435 -16.50 -0.40 3.37
C CYS A 435 -16.83 -0.34 1.89
N ILE A 436 -17.60 -1.32 1.40
CA ILE A 436 -18.19 -1.28 0.06
C ILE A 436 -19.51 -0.51 0.14
N LEU A 437 -20.58 -1.10 0.67
CA LEU A 437 -21.94 -0.54 0.53
C LEU A 437 -22.11 0.89 1.09
N VAL A 438 -21.70 1.18 2.33
CA VAL A 438 -21.80 2.56 2.85
C VAL A 438 -20.75 3.47 2.19
N GLY A 439 -19.56 2.96 1.88
CA GLY A 439 -18.54 3.68 1.10
C GLY A 439 -19.08 4.22 -0.23
N GLU A 440 -19.76 3.38 -1.01
CA GLU A 440 -20.40 3.73 -2.28
C GLU A 440 -21.40 4.89 -2.15
N PHE A 441 -22.26 4.87 -1.14
CA PHE A 441 -23.21 5.96 -0.91
C PHE A 441 -22.52 7.28 -0.50
N LEU A 442 -21.35 7.21 0.15
CA LEU A 442 -20.58 8.39 0.54
C LEU A 442 -19.76 9.01 -0.61
N VAL A 443 -19.55 8.31 -1.72
CA VAL A 443 -18.83 8.84 -2.91
C VAL A 443 -19.50 10.12 -3.42
N MET A 444 -20.82 10.09 -3.66
CA MET A 444 -21.52 11.29 -4.15
C MET A 444 -21.52 12.42 -3.12
N GLU A 445 -21.69 12.09 -1.82
CA GLU A 445 -21.64 13.10 -0.75
C GLU A 445 -20.26 13.78 -0.65
N TRP A 446 -19.18 13.03 -0.86
CA TRP A 446 -17.83 13.60 -0.98
C TRP A 446 -17.74 14.57 -2.16
N THR A 447 -18.23 14.19 -3.34
CA THR A 447 -18.17 15.07 -4.53
C THR A 447 -18.99 16.36 -4.43
N ASP A 448 -20.10 16.37 -3.68
CA ASP A 448 -20.91 17.58 -3.48
C ASP A 448 -20.09 18.72 -2.83
N HIS A 449 -19.01 18.43 -2.10
CA HIS A 449 -18.10 19.43 -1.52
C HIS A 449 -17.33 20.23 -2.58
N PHE A 450 -17.18 19.69 -3.80
CA PHE A 450 -16.47 20.33 -4.91
C PHE A 450 -17.42 21.09 -5.87
N LYS A 451 -18.74 20.90 -5.70
CA LYS A 451 -19.75 21.34 -6.67
C LYS A 451 -19.71 22.84 -6.92
N GLY A 452 -19.58 23.20 -8.20
CA GLY A 452 -19.55 24.59 -8.65
C GLY A 452 -18.19 25.29 -8.54
N MET A 453 -17.14 24.62 -8.06
CA MET A 453 -15.80 25.19 -8.00
C MET A 453 -15.21 25.54 -9.36
N ASP A 454 -14.41 26.60 -9.43
CA ASP A 454 -13.55 26.91 -10.57
C ASP A 454 -12.14 26.29 -10.45
N GLU A 455 -11.33 26.40 -11.50
CA GLU A 455 -9.98 25.84 -11.54
C GLU A 455 -9.05 26.46 -10.49
N THR A 456 -9.23 27.73 -10.11
CA THR A 456 -8.43 28.38 -9.06
C THR A 456 -8.70 27.72 -7.71
N GLN A 457 -9.97 27.48 -7.40
CA GLN A 457 -10.37 26.81 -6.17
C GLN A 457 -9.88 25.36 -6.13
N LEU A 458 -9.98 24.62 -7.24
CA LEU A 458 -9.49 23.25 -7.35
C LEU A 458 -7.96 23.16 -7.23
N ASP A 459 -7.23 24.12 -7.83
CA ASP A 459 -5.77 24.25 -7.71
C ASP A 459 -5.36 24.55 -6.26
N ASP A 460 -6.08 25.43 -5.56
CA ASP A 460 -5.84 25.72 -4.13
C ASP A 460 -6.15 24.54 -3.21
N LEU A 461 -7.15 23.70 -3.55
CA LEU A 461 -7.35 22.42 -2.86
C LEU A 461 -6.17 21.48 -3.11
N ALA A 462 -5.73 21.31 -4.36
CA ALA A 462 -4.61 20.44 -4.71
C ALA A 462 -3.28 20.88 -4.05
N LYS A 463 -3.03 22.20 -3.94
CA LYS A 463 -1.84 22.76 -3.24
C LYS A 463 -1.74 22.35 -1.77
N SER A 464 -2.82 21.88 -1.14
CA SER A 464 -2.80 21.33 0.22
C SER A 464 -1.77 20.21 0.39
N PHE A 465 -1.48 19.45 -0.67
CA PHE A 465 -0.56 18.31 -0.66
C PHE A 465 0.92 18.68 -0.86
N LYS A 466 1.23 19.93 -1.18
CA LYS A 466 2.61 20.43 -1.32
C LYS A 466 3.38 20.26 -0.01
N PHE A 467 4.68 20.00 -0.11
CA PHE A 467 5.53 19.69 1.04
C PHE A 467 5.56 20.79 2.11
N GLU A 468 5.54 22.07 1.72
CA GLU A 468 5.50 23.22 2.63
C GLU A 468 4.17 23.34 3.40
N ASN A 469 3.09 22.77 2.86
CA ASN A 469 1.77 22.71 3.49
C ASN A 469 1.57 21.44 4.35
N CYS A 470 2.60 20.58 4.42
CA CYS A 470 2.58 19.34 5.18
C CYS A 470 3.38 19.43 6.49
N LEU A 471 2.83 18.81 7.54
CA LEU A 471 3.47 18.53 8.80
C LEU A 471 4.33 17.26 8.70
N LYS A 472 5.26 17.09 9.63
CA LYS A 472 6.24 15.99 9.65
C LYS A 472 6.08 15.21 10.95
N ARG A 473 5.95 13.89 10.87
CA ARG A 473 5.85 13.02 12.06
C ARG A 473 7.22 12.86 12.72
N GLY A 474 7.63 13.87 13.48
CA GLY A 474 9.00 14.05 13.97
C GLY A 474 9.60 12.81 14.64
N ARG A 475 8.87 12.19 15.56
CA ARG A 475 9.32 11.00 16.31
C ARG A 475 9.49 9.76 15.43
N LEU A 476 8.57 9.50 14.48
CA LEU A 476 8.73 8.46 13.45
C LEU A 476 10.00 8.71 12.63
N ASN A 477 10.14 9.92 12.08
CA ASN A 477 11.24 10.27 11.17
C ASN A 477 12.62 10.20 11.87
N GLN A 478 12.70 10.54 13.16
CA GLN A 478 13.90 10.36 13.98
C GLN A 478 14.29 8.88 14.14
N ILE A 479 13.32 8.00 14.39
CA ILE A 479 13.57 6.56 14.53
C ILE A 479 14.05 5.98 13.18
N LEU A 480 13.34 6.26 12.08
CA LEU A 480 13.74 5.81 10.73
C LEU A 480 15.15 6.29 10.36
N GLN A 481 15.47 7.56 10.62
CA GLN A 481 16.80 8.13 10.38
C GLN A 481 17.89 7.42 11.19
N GLY A 482 17.60 7.04 12.44
CA GLY A 482 18.51 6.24 13.28
C GLY A 482 18.91 4.92 12.64
N HIS A 483 17.93 4.13 12.20
CA HIS A 483 18.19 2.82 11.57
C HIS A 483 18.79 2.93 10.15
N ALA A 484 18.51 4.01 9.41
CA ALA A 484 19.12 4.27 8.12
C ALA A 484 20.63 4.58 8.23
N ILE A 485 21.02 5.42 9.19
CA ILE A 485 22.42 5.86 9.38
C ILE A 485 23.31 4.73 9.93
N GLN A 486 22.79 3.86 10.80
CA GLN A 486 23.57 2.76 11.40
C GLN A 486 24.17 1.82 10.35
N THR A 487 23.48 1.57 9.25
CA THR A 487 23.99 0.73 8.14
C THR A 487 25.05 1.41 7.24
N GLY A 488 25.27 2.72 7.36
CA GLY A 488 26.29 3.45 6.59
C GLY A 488 27.71 3.41 7.20
N ARG A 489 27.90 2.71 8.33
CA ARG A 489 29.17 2.61 9.07
C ARG A 489 29.72 1.18 9.19
N LEU A 490 29.10 0.24 8.47
CA LEU A 490 29.54 -1.15 8.30
C LEU A 490 30.00 -1.35 6.84
#